data_AF-A0AAW4W8K7-F1
#
_entry.id   AF-A0AAW4W8K7-F1
#
_cell.length_a   1.000
_cell.length_b   1.000
_cell.length_c   1.000
_cell.angle_alpha   90.00
_cell.angle_beta   90.00
_cell.angle_gamma   90.00
#
_symmetry.space_group_name_H-M   'P 1'
#
loop_
_entity.id
_entity.type
_entity.pdbx_description
1 polymer ?
#
loop_
_entity_poly.entity_id
_entity_poly.type
_entity_poly.pdbx_seq_one_letter_code
_entity_poly.pdbx_strand_id
1 'polypeptide(L)'
;MVTDIATEDVKAFSYQYNNETLSFVKEDDTWYYEADKSIALDQDAVETLVTTAAQLTADQEIKDYEDLSEYGLETPSNTITLTTGDGTTTLLIGNKNDMLSQYYVKTDQSDSIYLAGSAVYTTYQKGIADLTAAESTTEIAE
;
A
#
# COMPACT_ATOMS: atom_id res chain seq x y z
N MET A 1 -1.11 -12.97 -10.77
CA MET A 1 -1.29 -11.63 -10.19
C MET A 1 -1.59 -11.79 -8.71
N VAL A 2 -1.22 -10.81 -7.88
CA VAL A 2 -1.44 -10.88 -6.41
C VAL A 2 -2.76 -10.21 -6.05
N THR A 3 -3.03 -9.03 -6.62
CA THR A 3 -4.30 -8.31 -6.50
C THR A 3 -4.77 -7.83 -7.87
N ASP A 4 -6.09 -7.86 -8.07
CA ASP A 4 -6.77 -7.37 -9.27
C ASP A 4 -7.95 -6.48 -8.89
N ILE A 5 -7.66 -5.26 -8.45
CA ILE A 5 -8.68 -4.31 -8.00
C ILE A 5 -8.60 -3.08 -8.90
N ALA A 6 -9.72 -2.68 -9.48
CA ALA A 6 -9.78 -1.42 -10.22
C ALA A 6 -9.55 -0.26 -9.22
N THR A 7 -8.59 0.62 -9.51
CA THR A 7 -8.21 1.68 -8.57
C THR A 7 -9.36 2.64 -8.28
N GLU A 8 -10.25 2.82 -9.25
CA GLU A 8 -11.49 3.61 -9.12
C GLU A 8 -12.47 3.04 -8.08
N ASP A 9 -12.47 1.72 -7.87
CA ASP A 9 -13.35 1.04 -6.91
C ASP A 9 -12.85 1.13 -5.47
N VAL A 10 -11.60 1.54 -5.27
CA VAL A 10 -11.02 1.69 -3.92
C VAL A 10 -11.59 2.95 -3.27
N LYS A 11 -12.24 2.74 -2.12
CA LYS A 11 -12.90 3.80 -1.33
C LYS A 11 -12.11 4.20 -0.10
N ALA A 12 -11.28 3.30 0.42
CA ALA A 12 -10.38 3.59 1.52
C ALA A 12 -9.13 2.71 1.40
N PHE A 13 -8.00 3.21 1.89
CA PHE A 13 -6.82 2.38 2.10
C PHE A 13 -6.03 2.81 3.33
N SER A 14 -5.23 1.90 3.86
CA SER A 14 -4.32 2.21 4.96
C SER A 14 -3.02 1.44 4.85
N TYR A 15 -1.96 1.94 5.50
CA TYR A 15 -0.68 1.25 5.61
C TYR A 15 0.07 1.65 6.89
N GLN A 16 1.05 0.82 7.30
CA GLN A 16 1.90 1.11 8.45
C GLN A 16 3.11 1.95 8.05
N TYR A 17 3.41 2.97 8.86
CA TYR A 17 4.63 3.77 8.75
C TYR A 17 5.08 4.20 10.15
N ASN A 18 6.35 3.96 10.53
CA ASN A 18 6.90 4.29 11.85
C ASN A 18 6.02 3.87 13.04
N ASN A 19 5.48 2.65 13.01
CA ASN A 19 4.57 2.11 14.02
C ASN A 19 3.19 2.80 14.13
N GLU A 20 2.85 3.67 13.18
CA GLU A 20 1.55 4.31 13.06
C GLU A 20 0.79 3.78 11.84
N THR A 21 -0.54 3.75 11.94
CA THR A 21 -1.42 3.44 10.81
C THR A 21 -1.82 4.75 10.15
N LEU A 22 -1.47 4.91 8.87
CA LEU A 22 -1.96 6.01 8.05
C LEU A 22 -3.18 5.51 7.27
N SER A 23 -4.33 6.13 7.50
CA SER A 23 -5.61 5.77 6.86
C SER A 23 -6.13 6.89 5.98
N PHE A 24 -6.68 6.50 4.83
CA PHE A 24 -7.15 7.42 3.81
C PHE A 24 -8.54 7.00 3.31
N VAL A 25 -9.39 7.98 3.03
CA VAL A 25 -10.75 7.79 2.51
C VAL A 25 -10.94 8.61 1.25
N LYS A 26 -11.64 8.04 0.27
CA LYS A 26 -11.99 8.69 -1.00
C LYS A 26 -13.42 9.21 -0.92
N GLU A 27 -13.61 10.51 -1.15
CA GLU A 27 -14.91 11.18 -1.24
C GLU A 27 -14.94 12.02 -2.51
N ASP A 28 -15.96 11.84 -3.35
CA ASP A 28 -16.13 12.56 -4.63
C ASP A 28 -14.83 12.60 -5.47
N ASP A 29 -14.21 11.43 -5.64
CA ASP A 29 -12.93 11.24 -6.34
C ASP A 29 -11.70 11.95 -5.75
N THR A 30 -11.81 12.45 -4.52
CA THR A 30 -10.70 13.08 -3.79
C THR A 30 -10.31 12.26 -2.58
N TRP A 31 -9.00 12.02 -2.43
CA TRP A 31 -8.42 11.35 -1.26
C TRP A 31 -8.19 12.32 -0.11
N TYR A 32 -8.61 11.89 1.08
CA TYR A 32 -8.44 12.59 2.34
C TYR A 32 -7.71 11.73 3.35
N TYR A 33 -6.88 12.36 4.17
CA TYR A 33 -6.32 11.72 5.35
C TYR A 33 -7.39 11.62 6.42
N GLU A 34 -7.69 10.39 6.87
CA GLU A 34 -8.85 10.12 7.73
C GLU A 34 -8.73 10.84 9.09
N ALA A 35 -7.52 10.91 9.65
CA ALA A 35 -7.30 11.54 10.94
C ALA A 35 -7.37 13.07 10.88
N ASP A 36 -7.06 13.69 9.73
CA ASP A 36 -7.15 15.14 9.53
C ASP A 36 -7.37 15.51 8.06
N LYS A 37 -8.65 15.76 7.71
CA LYS A 37 -9.06 16.17 6.37
C LYS A 37 -8.66 17.60 5.99
N SER A 38 -8.11 18.40 6.92
CA SER A 38 -7.60 19.74 6.61
C SER A 38 -6.25 19.70 5.90
N ILE A 39 -5.53 18.57 5.98
CA ILE A 39 -4.29 18.33 5.25
C ILE A 39 -4.64 18.10 3.77
N ALA A 40 -4.20 19.03 2.92
CA ALA A 40 -4.28 18.85 1.48
C ALA A 40 -3.26 17.78 1.04
N LEU A 41 -3.76 16.66 0.50
CA LEU A 41 -2.91 15.58 0.00
C LEU A 41 -2.51 15.78 -1.46
N ASP A 42 -1.29 15.38 -1.79
CA ASP A 42 -0.83 15.14 -3.16
C ASP A 42 -1.59 13.93 -3.72
N GLN A 43 -2.61 14.21 -4.53
CA GLN A 43 -3.51 13.20 -5.08
C GLN A 43 -2.76 12.21 -6.00
N ASP A 44 -1.74 12.66 -6.73
CA ASP A 44 -0.96 11.80 -7.62
C ASP A 44 -0.08 10.83 -6.83
N ALA A 45 0.52 11.30 -5.73
CA ALA A 45 1.30 10.47 -4.82
C ALA A 45 0.41 9.41 -4.13
N VAL A 46 -0.80 9.79 -3.71
CA VAL A 46 -1.77 8.89 -3.12
C VAL A 46 -2.29 7.87 -4.14
N GLU A 47 -2.62 8.28 -5.36
CA GLU A 47 -3.07 7.38 -6.41
C GLU A 47 -1.99 6.35 -6.79
N THR A 48 -0.72 6.75 -6.74
CA THR A 48 0.41 5.83 -6.92
C THR A 48 0.45 4.74 -5.83
N LEU A 49 0.19 5.11 -4.57
CA LEU A 49 0.09 4.15 -3.47
C LEU A 49 -1.07 3.18 -3.69
N VAL A 50 -2.23 3.68 -4.08
CA VAL A 50 -3.42 2.85 -4.33
C VAL A 50 -3.16 1.88 -5.48
N THR A 51 -2.66 2.37 -6.60
CA THR A 51 -2.35 1.57 -7.80
C THR A 51 -1.34 0.46 -7.47
N THR A 52 -0.30 0.77 -6.70
CA THR A 52 0.75 -0.21 -6.34
C THR A 52 0.17 -1.41 -5.58
N ALA A 53 -0.78 -1.20 -4.67
CA ALA A 53 -1.43 -2.28 -3.93
C ALA A 53 -2.58 -2.94 -4.70
N ALA A 54 -3.35 -2.17 -5.47
CA ALA A 54 -4.55 -2.65 -6.15
C ALA A 54 -4.23 -3.54 -7.37
N GLN A 55 -3.11 -3.25 -8.05
CA GLN A 55 -2.67 -3.93 -9.27
C GLN A 55 -1.33 -4.64 -9.08
N LEU A 56 -1.16 -5.29 -7.91
CA LEU A 56 0.11 -5.90 -7.54
C LEU A 56 0.37 -7.19 -8.34
N THR A 57 1.54 -7.25 -8.97
CA THR A 57 2.05 -8.46 -9.63
C THR A 57 3.20 -9.08 -8.83
N ALA A 58 3.42 -10.37 -9.02
CA ALA A 58 4.53 -11.11 -8.45
C ALA A 58 5.19 -11.98 -9.51
N ASP A 59 6.49 -12.20 -9.35
CA ASP A 59 7.30 -13.00 -10.26
C ASP A 59 7.27 -14.49 -9.89
N GLN A 60 7.03 -14.78 -8.61
CA GLN A 60 6.95 -16.15 -8.10
C GLN A 60 5.76 -16.32 -7.18
N GLU A 61 5.23 -17.54 -7.19
CA GLU A 61 4.22 -18.03 -6.26
C GLU A 61 4.82 -19.21 -5.50
N ILE A 62 4.70 -19.19 -4.18
CA ILE A 62 5.18 -20.20 -3.25
C ILE A 62 3.95 -20.84 -2.60
N LYS A 63 3.83 -22.16 -2.78
CA LYS A 63 2.77 -23.00 -2.20
C LYS A 63 3.40 -23.98 -1.21
N ASP A 64 2.55 -24.60 -0.39
CA ASP A 64 2.93 -25.66 0.54
C ASP A 64 4.07 -25.25 1.49
N TYR A 65 4.06 -24.00 1.96
CA TYR A 65 4.98 -23.54 3.00
C TYR A 65 4.58 -24.11 4.37
N GLU A 66 5.55 -24.34 5.24
CA GLU A 66 5.32 -24.88 6.58
C GLU A 66 4.99 -23.77 7.59
N ASP A 67 5.66 -22.62 7.48
CA ASP A 67 5.57 -21.55 8.48
C ASP A 67 5.67 -20.15 7.85
N LEU A 68 4.74 -19.26 8.20
CA LEU A 68 4.70 -17.87 7.71
C LEU A 68 5.85 -17.01 8.27
N SER A 69 6.39 -17.40 9.42
CA SER A 69 7.43 -16.69 10.15
C SER A 69 8.77 -16.73 9.41
N GLU A 70 9.03 -17.79 8.64
CA GLU A 70 10.20 -17.89 7.75
C GLU A 70 10.23 -16.77 6.70
N TYR A 71 9.05 -16.31 6.30
CA TYR A 71 8.85 -15.25 5.32
C TYR A 71 8.60 -13.88 5.98
N GLY A 72 8.62 -13.80 7.32
CA GLY A 72 8.29 -12.59 8.07
C GLY A 72 6.83 -12.17 7.95
N LEU A 73 5.92 -13.10 7.65
CA LEU A 73 4.49 -12.81 7.45
C LEU A 73 3.65 -12.99 8.71
N GLU A 74 4.16 -13.66 9.75
CA GLU A 74 3.52 -13.66 11.09
C GLU A 74 3.65 -12.28 11.78
N THR A 75 4.78 -11.60 11.60
CA THR A 75 5.01 -10.22 12.04
C THR A 75 5.44 -9.39 10.83
N PRO A 76 4.49 -8.97 9.99
CA PRO A 76 4.79 -8.30 8.73
C PRO A 76 5.52 -6.98 8.96
N SER A 77 6.45 -6.67 8.05
CA SER A 77 7.16 -5.39 8.02
C SER A 77 6.23 -4.24 7.65
N ASN A 78 5.19 -4.51 6.86
CA ASN A 78 4.11 -3.57 6.59
C ASN A 78 2.79 -4.34 6.35
N THR A 79 1.67 -3.71 6.69
CA THR A 79 0.33 -4.22 6.41
C THR A 79 -0.43 -3.14 5.67
N ILE A 80 -0.85 -3.44 4.44
CA ILE A 80 -1.62 -2.52 3.60
C ILE A 80 -3.04 -3.06 3.49
N THR A 81 -4.04 -2.21 3.68
CA THR A 81 -5.45 -2.59 3.57
C THR A 81 -6.10 -1.77 2.48
N LEU A 82 -6.84 -2.41 1.59
CA LEU A 82 -7.67 -1.78 0.57
C LEU A 82 -9.14 -2.10 0.86
N THR A 83 -10.02 -1.11 0.79
CA THR A 83 -11.47 -1.30 0.96
C THR A 83 -12.19 -0.80 -0.27
N THR A 84 -13.05 -1.66 -0.82
CA THR A 84 -13.91 -1.39 -1.98
C THR A 84 -15.39 -1.53 -1.59
N GLY A 85 -16.30 -1.44 -2.56
CA GLY A 85 -17.71 -1.75 -2.33
C GLY A 85 -17.98 -3.22 -2.00
N ASP A 86 -17.12 -4.13 -2.46
CA ASP A 86 -17.29 -5.59 -2.32
C ASP A 86 -16.66 -6.15 -1.05
N GLY A 87 -15.77 -5.40 -0.41
CA GLY A 87 -15.16 -5.78 0.85
C GLY A 87 -13.79 -5.17 1.07
N THR A 88 -12.99 -5.86 1.89
CA THR A 88 -11.64 -5.45 2.26
C THR A 88 -10.64 -6.51 1.82
N THR A 89 -9.48 -6.08 1.34
CA THR A 89 -8.33 -6.92 1.01
C THR A 89 -7.12 -6.42 1.79
N THR A 90 -6.43 -7.34 2.45
CA THR A 90 -5.25 -7.07 3.27
C THR A 90 -4.02 -7.70 2.65
N LEU A 91 -2.98 -6.89 2.47
CA LEU A 91 -1.66 -7.28 1.99
C LEU A 91 -0.68 -7.27 3.17
N LEU A 92 -0.09 -8.43 3.44
CA LEU A 92 0.99 -8.59 4.40
C LEU A 92 2.31 -8.55 3.64
N ILE A 93 3.18 -7.60 3.99
CA ILE A 93 4.52 -7.47 3.42
C ILE A 93 5.53 -8.01 4.42
N GLY A 94 6.14 -9.14 4.07
CA GLY A 94 7.10 -9.85 4.89
C GLY A 94 8.54 -9.40 4.67
N ASN A 95 9.47 -10.32 4.91
CA ASN A 95 10.90 -10.09 4.77
C ASN A 95 11.29 -9.88 3.31
N LYS A 96 12.41 -9.16 3.13
CA LYS A 96 13.08 -9.04 1.84
C LYS A 96 13.87 -10.31 1.55
N ASN A 97 13.70 -10.87 0.36
CA ASN A 97 14.66 -11.81 -0.22
C ASN A 97 15.83 -11.01 -0.81
N ASP A 98 16.98 -10.99 -0.11
CA ASP A 98 18.14 -10.18 -0.52
C ASP A 98 18.74 -10.60 -1.86
N MET A 99 18.70 -11.89 -2.21
CA MET A 99 19.25 -12.39 -3.47
C MET A 99 18.48 -11.87 -4.68
N LEU A 100 17.15 -11.81 -4.57
CA LEU A 100 16.26 -11.37 -5.65
C LEU A 100 15.90 -9.89 -5.55
N SER A 101 16.19 -9.25 -4.41
CA SER A 101 15.76 -7.88 -4.10
C SER A 101 14.23 -7.70 -4.18
N GLN A 102 13.52 -8.72 -3.70
CA GLN A 102 12.05 -8.80 -3.71
C GLN A 102 11.52 -9.02 -2.31
N TYR A 103 10.22 -8.82 -2.11
CA TYR A 103 9.56 -8.99 -0.81
C TYR A 103 8.57 -10.14 -0.87
N TYR A 104 8.50 -10.91 0.21
CA TYR A 104 7.42 -11.86 0.39
C TYR A 104 6.12 -11.12 0.67
N VAL A 105 5.06 -11.48 -0.03
CA VAL A 105 3.74 -10.85 0.07
C VAL A 105 2.69 -11.93 0.21
N LYS A 106 1.71 -11.72 1.07
CA LYS A 106 0.54 -12.57 1.18
C LYS A 106 -0.72 -11.72 1.24
N THR A 107 -1.80 -12.22 0.62
CA THR A 107 -3.12 -11.61 0.72
C THR A 107 -4.02 -12.47 1.62
N ASP A 108 -5.03 -11.87 2.22
CA ASP A 108 -6.08 -12.59 2.95
C ASP A 108 -7.03 -13.38 2.02
N GLN A 109 -6.95 -13.11 0.72
CA GLN A 109 -7.76 -13.75 -0.33
C GLN A 109 -7.11 -15.01 -0.93
N SER A 110 -5.86 -15.34 -0.55
CA SER A 110 -5.10 -16.45 -1.11
C SER A 110 -4.28 -17.18 -0.05
N ASP A 111 -4.23 -18.51 -0.15
CA ASP A 111 -3.35 -19.33 0.68
C ASP A 111 -1.89 -19.29 0.23
N SER A 112 -1.57 -18.80 -0.97
CA SER A 112 -0.19 -18.71 -1.45
C SER A 112 0.61 -17.56 -0.83
N ILE A 113 1.93 -17.68 -0.84
CA ILE A 113 2.88 -16.56 -0.67
C ILE A 113 3.39 -16.17 -2.05
N TYR A 114 3.63 -14.89 -2.24
CA TYR A 114 4.12 -14.32 -3.49
C TYR A 114 5.45 -13.62 -3.29
N LEU A 115 6.28 -13.60 -4.32
CA LEU A 115 7.51 -12.81 -4.33
C LEU A 115 7.35 -11.64 -5.30
N ALA A 116 7.22 -10.43 -4.76
CA ALA A 116 6.92 -9.21 -5.51
C ALA A 116 8.12 -8.25 -5.50
N GLY A 117 8.20 -7.39 -6.53
CA GLY A 117 9.24 -6.38 -6.65
C GLY A 117 9.31 -5.44 -5.44
N SER A 118 10.49 -4.83 -5.22
CA SER A 118 10.75 -3.94 -4.07
C SER A 118 9.80 -2.75 -3.93
N ALA A 119 9.16 -2.32 -5.02
CA ALA A 119 8.17 -1.25 -5.04
C ALA A 119 7.04 -1.46 -4.02
N VAL A 120 6.62 -2.71 -3.79
CA VAL A 120 5.55 -3.03 -2.82
C VAL A 120 5.90 -2.63 -1.38
N TYR A 121 7.19 -2.48 -1.07
CA TYR A 121 7.65 -2.02 0.23
C TYR A 121 8.12 -0.56 0.17
N THR A 122 8.96 -0.22 -0.81
CA THR A 122 9.61 1.10 -0.86
C THR A 122 8.62 2.23 -1.12
N THR A 123 7.55 1.98 -1.86
CA THR A 123 6.52 3.00 -2.14
C THR A 123 5.81 3.43 -0.86
N TYR A 124 5.65 2.53 0.11
CA TYR A 124 4.99 2.79 1.39
C TYR A 124 5.93 3.30 2.50
N GLN A 125 7.20 3.57 2.17
CA GLN A 125 8.14 4.25 3.07
C GLN A 125 7.93 5.77 3.01
N LYS A 126 6.68 6.20 3.20
CA LYS A 126 6.23 7.59 3.11
C LYS A 126 5.34 7.90 4.31
N GLY A 127 5.68 8.95 5.04
CA GLY A 127 4.81 9.50 6.08
C GLY A 127 3.76 10.43 5.50
N ILE A 128 2.87 10.92 6.35
CA ILE A 128 1.86 11.90 5.95
C ILE A 128 2.51 13.16 5.34
N ALA A 129 3.66 13.60 5.86
CA ALA A 129 4.38 14.76 5.35
C ALA A 129 4.87 14.60 3.90
N ASP A 130 5.19 13.37 3.48
CA ASP A 130 5.60 13.06 2.10
C ASP A 130 4.41 12.99 1.13
N LEU A 131 3.19 12.95 1.67
CA LEU A 131 1.93 12.88 0.93
C LEU A 131 1.14 14.18 0.99
N THR A 132 1.60 15.17 1.74
CA THR A 132 1.00 16.51 1.74
C THR A 132 1.36 17.22 0.44
N ALA A 133 0.38 17.82 -0.21
CA ALA A 133 0.60 18.64 -1.39
C ALA A 133 1.58 19.78 -1.05
N ALA A 134 2.60 19.96 -1.88
CA ALA A 134 3.49 21.11 -1.73
C ALA A 134 2.65 22.39 -1.86
N GLU A 135 2.82 23.33 -0.92
CA GLU A 135 2.17 24.63 -1.05
C GLU A 135 2.60 25.22 -2.39
N SER A 136 1.62 25.43 -3.28
CA SER A 136 1.83 26.22 -4.48
C SER A 136 2.07 27.65 -3.99
N THR A 137 3.33 27.98 -3.67
CA THR A 137 3.77 29.37 -3.55
C THR A 137 3.49 29.99 -4.90
N THR A 138 2.33 30.66 -4.99
CA THR A 138 2.03 31.54 -6.10
C THR A 138 3.07 32.64 -6.02
N GLU A 139 4.13 32.54 -6.83
CA GLU A 139 4.97 33.68 -7.16
C GLU A 139 4.03 34.69 -7.85
N ILE A 140 3.48 35.60 -7.05
CA ILE A 140 2.95 36.85 -7.56
C ILE A 140 4.15 37.59 -8.15
N ALA A 141 4.36 37.41 -9.45
CA ALA A 141 5.23 38.25 -10.23
C ALA A 141 4.66 39.68 -10.21
N GLU A 142 5.33 40.57 -9.49
CA GLU A 142 5.14 42.03 -9.60
C GLU A 142 5.71 42.57 -10.92
#